data_AF-A0A7W7PWP1-F1
#
_entry.id   AF-A0A7W7PWP1-F1
#
_cell.length_a   1.000
_cell.length_b   1.000
_cell.length_c   1.000
_cell.angle_alpha   90.00
_cell.angle_beta   90.00
_cell.angle_gamma   90.00
#
_symmetry.space_group_name_H-M   'P 1'
#
loop_
_entity.id
_entity.type
_entity.pdbx_description
1 polymer ?
#
loop_
_entity_poly.entity_id
_entity_poly.type
_entity_poly.pdbx_seq_one_letter_code
_entity_poly.pdbx_strand_id
1 'polypeptide(L)'
;MAKHLDEQVTAFRNRPLDAGPYSFVWVDALTQKVREGGRIVNVHTLIAIGVNADGDREILGPDVATAEDGAGRLAFLRSLVARGLSGVQLVVSDAHAGLVDAIGAVLPGASW
;
A
#
# COMPACT_ATOMS: atom_id res chain seq x y z
N MET A 1 19.81 -6.37 14.99
CA MET A 1 20.54 -7.18 14.00
C MET A 1 20.06 -6.98 12.55
N ALA A 2 18.96 -6.29 12.27
CA ALA A 2 18.49 -6.07 10.88
C ALA A 2 18.79 -4.66 10.31
N LYS A 3 19.47 -3.79 11.05
CA LYS A 3 19.65 -2.36 10.69
C LYS A 3 20.30 -2.13 9.32
N HIS A 4 21.15 -3.06 8.87
CA HIS A 4 21.75 -2.96 7.53
C HIS A 4 20.73 -3.10 6.39
N LEU A 5 19.52 -3.60 6.66
CA LEU A 5 18.44 -3.72 5.68
C LEU A 5 17.67 -2.40 5.53
N ASP A 6 17.83 -1.43 6.43
CA ASP A 6 17.03 -0.21 6.44
C ASP A 6 17.15 0.56 5.12
N GLU A 7 18.35 0.63 4.55
CA GLU A 7 18.60 1.24 3.24
C GLU A 7 17.90 0.48 2.11
N GLN A 8 17.97 -0.86 2.11
CA GLN A 8 17.32 -1.70 1.10
C GLN A 8 15.79 -1.60 1.19
N VAL A 9 15.25 -1.62 2.40
CA VAL A 9 13.81 -1.46 2.67
C VAL A 9 13.35 -0.07 2.24
N THR A 10 14.12 0.97 2.55
CA THR A 10 13.81 2.35 2.13
C THR A 10 13.83 2.50 0.61
N ALA A 11 14.83 1.92 -0.06
CA ALA A 11 14.91 1.91 -1.52
C ALA A 11 13.72 1.17 -2.14
N PHE A 12 13.38 -0.02 -1.63
CA PHE A 12 12.25 -0.80 -2.10
C PHE A 12 10.90 -0.08 -1.91
N ARG A 13 10.71 0.57 -0.77
CA ARG A 13 9.48 1.31 -0.41
C ARG A 13 9.26 2.55 -1.26
N ASN A 14 10.34 3.19 -1.73
CA ASN A 14 10.26 4.47 -2.45
C ASN A 14 10.57 4.35 -3.94
N ARG A 15 10.83 3.14 -4.46
CA ARG A 15 11.18 2.96 -5.87
C ARG A 15 10.07 3.45 -6.81
N PRO A 16 10.40 4.01 -7.98
CA PRO A 16 9.42 4.29 -9.02
C PRO A 16 8.64 3.04 -9.45
N LEU A 17 7.41 3.23 -9.92
CA LEU A 17 6.52 2.19 -10.42
C LEU A 17 6.44 2.25 -11.96
N ASP A 18 7.61 2.18 -12.60
CA ASP A 18 7.76 2.40 -14.04
C ASP A 18 7.36 1.19 -14.91
N ALA A 19 7.10 0.03 -14.30
CA ALA A 19 6.65 -1.18 -15.01
C ALA A 19 5.14 -1.17 -15.31
N GLY A 20 4.43 -0.10 -14.95
CA GLY A 20 3.02 0.08 -15.24
C GLY A 20 2.71 0.18 -16.74
N PRO A 21 1.42 0.27 -17.12
CA PRO A 21 0.26 0.45 -16.25
C PRO A 21 -0.08 -0.78 -15.41
N TYR A 22 -0.74 -0.56 -14.28
CA TYR A 22 -1.13 -1.62 -13.34
C TYR A 22 -2.64 -1.83 -13.33
N SER A 23 -3.16 -2.58 -14.30
CA SER A 23 -4.62 -2.73 -14.51
C SER A 23 -5.35 -3.35 -13.31
N PHE A 24 -4.70 -4.27 -12.60
CA PHE A 24 -5.25 -4.97 -11.44
C PHE A 24 -4.37 -4.70 -10.22
N VAL A 25 -4.98 -4.27 -9.12
CA VAL A 25 -4.30 -4.00 -7.86
C VAL A 25 -5.03 -4.69 -6.71
N TRP A 26 -4.29 -5.41 -5.87
CA TRP A 26 -4.77 -5.87 -4.57
C TRP A 26 -4.26 -4.94 -3.48
N VAL A 27 -5.11 -4.57 -2.53
CA VAL A 27 -4.73 -3.79 -1.36
C VAL A 27 -5.22 -4.50 -0.11
N ASP A 28 -4.32 -4.67 0.86
CA ASP A 28 -4.61 -5.36 2.11
C ASP A 28 -3.87 -4.70 3.30
N ALA A 29 -4.29 -5.01 4.52
CA ALA A 29 -3.73 -4.53 5.76
C ALA A 29 -3.50 -5.68 6.76
N LEU A 30 -2.24 -5.97 7.08
CA LEU A 30 -1.89 -6.95 8.11
C LEU A 30 -1.74 -6.26 9.46
N THR A 31 -2.47 -6.74 10.47
CA THR A 31 -2.40 -6.18 11.84
C THR A 31 -1.45 -6.97 12.72
N GLN A 32 -0.47 -6.29 13.30
CA GLN A 32 0.52 -6.88 14.20
C GLN A 32 0.51 -6.18 15.57
N LYS A 33 0.68 -6.96 16.64
CA LYS A 33 0.95 -6.42 17.98
C LYS A 33 2.41 -6.01 18.09
N VAL A 34 2.67 -4.72 18.31
CA VAL A 34 4.01 -4.13 18.39
C VAL A 34 4.17 -3.38 19.71
N ARG A 35 5.39 -3.34 20.26
CA ARG A 35 5.70 -2.58 21.47
C ARG A 35 6.15 -1.17 21.08
N GLU A 36 5.37 -0.15 21.43
CA GLU A 36 5.67 1.26 21.21
C GLU A 36 5.47 2.05 22.50
N GLY A 37 6.42 2.92 22.87
CA GLY A 37 6.29 3.76 24.07
C GLY A 37 6.03 2.98 25.38
N GLY A 38 6.54 1.76 25.48
CA GLY A 38 6.36 0.88 26.65
C GLY A 38 5.04 0.11 26.72
N ARG A 39 4.14 0.28 25.74
CA ARG A 39 2.85 -0.45 25.64
C ARG A 39 2.78 -1.31 24.38
N ILE A 40 1.90 -2.31 24.37
CA ILE A 40 1.59 -3.09 23.18
C ILE A 40 0.42 -2.43 22.46
N VAL A 41 0.62 -2.08 21.19
CA VAL A 41 -0.38 -1.45 20.32
C VAL A 41 -0.62 -2.29 19.07
N ASN A 42 -1.75 -2.07 18.40
CA ASN A 42 -1.97 -2.57 17.05
C ASN A 42 -1.23 -1.67 16.06
N VAL A 43 -0.54 -2.28 15.11
CA VAL A 43 0.10 -1.61 14.00
C VAL A 43 -0.34 -2.30 12.72
N HIS A 44 -0.69 -1.53 11.70
CA HIS A 44 -1.20 -2.02 10.43
C HIS A 44 -0.12 -1.87 9.38
N THR A 45 0.25 -2.99 8.74
CA THR A 45 1.12 -2.99 7.56
C THR A 45 0.24 -3.03 6.32
N LEU A 46 0.14 -1.90 5.64
CA LEU A 46 -0.56 -1.75 4.36
C LEU A 46 0.31 -2.31 3.25
N ILE A 47 -0.27 -3.09 2.35
CA ILE A 47 0.45 -3.72 1.24
C ILE A 47 -0.38 -3.57 -0.02
N ALA A 48 0.29 -3.20 -1.12
CA ALA A 48 -0.30 -3.21 -2.46
C ALA A 48 0.48 -4.14 -3.39
N ILE A 49 -0.24 -4.94 -4.16
CA ILE A 49 0.29 -5.83 -5.20
C ILE A 49 -0.37 -5.45 -6.52
N GLY A 50 0.39 -5.31 -7.60
CA GLY A 50 -0.13 -4.97 -8.92
C GLY A 50 0.30 -5.98 -9.97
N VAL A 51 -0.47 -6.09 -11.05
CA VAL A 51 -0.05 -6.75 -12.30
C VAL A 51 0.57 -5.69 -13.21
N ASN A 52 1.84 -5.83 -13.56
CA ASN A 52 2.55 -4.87 -14.42
C ASN A 52 2.18 -5.05 -15.91
N ALA A 53 2.78 -4.23 -16.79
CA ALA A 53 2.52 -4.27 -18.23
C ALA A 53 2.89 -5.62 -18.90
N ASP A 54 3.83 -6.36 -18.32
CA ASP A 54 4.26 -7.67 -18.80
C ASP A 54 3.35 -8.82 -18.30
N GLY A 55 2.40 -8.52 -17.42
CA GLY A 55 1.48 -9.50 -16.82
C GLY A 55 2.00 -10.13 -15.53
N ASP A 56 3.14 -9.68 -15.00
CA ASP A 56 3.73 -10.19 -13.77
C ASP A 56 3.17 -9.49 -12.54
N ARG A 57 2.97 -10.27 -11.46
CA ARG A 57 2.60 -9.71 -10.15
C ARG A 57 3.83 -9.23 -9.41
N GLU A 58 3.77 -8.01 -8.91
CA GLU A 58 4.80 -7.45 -8.04
C GLU A 58 4.22 -6.67 -6.86
N ILE A 59 4.97 -6.61 -5.76
CA ILE A 59 4.61 -5.80 -4.59
C ILE A 59 4.93 -4.34 -4.91
N LEU A 60 3.91 -3.50 -5.08
CA LEU A 60 4.07 -2.07 -5.38
C LEU A 60 4.65 -1.31 -4.18
N GLY A 61 4.36 -1.77 -2.96
CA GLY A 61 5.05 -1.29 -1.77
C GLY A 61 4.29 -1.61 -0.48
N PRO A 62 5.00 -1.64 0.65
CA PRO A 62 4.42 -1.64 1.97
C PRO A 62 4.50 -0.25 2.62
N ASP A 63 3.55 0.04 3.52
CA ASP A 63 3.66 1.12 4.50
C ASP A 63 3.10 0.68 5.85
N VAL A 64 3.45 1.39 6.92
CA VAL A 64 3.09 1.06 8.29
C VAL A 64 2.33 2.23 8.90
N ALA A 65 1.12 1.97 9.35
CA ALA A 65 0.27 2.93 10.05
C ALA A 65 0.00 2.43 11.48
N THR A 66 0.28 3.26 12.47
CA THR A 66 0.04 2.97 13.89
C THR A 66 -1.38 3.34 14.34
N ALA A 67 -2.09 4.12 13.53
CA ALA A 67 -3.50 4.42 13.72
C ALA A 67 -4.34 3.65 12.70
N GLU A 68 -5.50 3.16 13.14
CA GLU A 68 -6.48 2.48 12.28
C GLU A 68 -7.36 3.48 11.51
N ASP A 69 -6.88 4.70 11.27
CA ASP A 69 -7.66 5.77 10.63
C ASP A 69 -7.59 5.74 9.09
N GLY A 70 -8.51 6.46 8.45
CA GLY A 70 -8.52 6.60 6.99
C GLY A 70 -7.29 7.37 6.46
N ALA A 71 -6.61 8.16 7.29
CA ALA A 71 -5.50 9.00 6.87
C ALA A 71 -4.27 8.16 6.47
N GLY A 72 -3.95 7.11 7.24
CA GLY A 72 -2.85 6.19 6.88
C GLY A 72 -3.06 5.48 5.54
N ARG A 73 -4.29 4.99 5.31
CA ARG A 73 -4.67 4.32 4.05
C ARG A 73 -4.62 5.28 2.86
N LEU A 74 -5.13 6.49 3.05
CA LEU A 74 -5.11 7.54 2.03
C LEU A 74 -3.68 7.97 1.69
N ALA A 75 -2.82 8.18 2.69
CA ALA A 75 -1.43 8.53 2.49
C ALA A 75 -0.68 7.43 1.73
N PHE A 76 -0.90 6.17 2.10
CA PHE A 76 -0.31 5.02 1.42
C PHE A 76 -0.68 4.98 -0.07
N LEU A 77 -1.97 5.02 -0.41
CA LEU A 77 -2.41 4.99 -1.82
C LEU A 77 -1.89 6.20 -2.60
N ARG A 78 -1.90 7.40 -2.01
CA ARG A 78 -1.32 8.60 -2.63
C ARG A 78 0.17 8.46 -2.90
N SER A 79 0.91 7.78 -2.01
CA SER A 79 2.33 7.51 -2.21
C SER A 79 2.57 6.62 -3.42
N LEU A 80 1.70 5.63 -3.67
CA LEU A 80 1.81 4.77 -4.85
C LEU A 80 1.56 5.57 -6.13
N VAL A 81 0.54 6.42 -6.15
CA VAL A 81 0.26 7.31 -7.30
C VAL A 81 1.43 8.27 -7.55
N ALA A 82 1.96 8.88 -6.49
CA ALA A 82 3.14 9.77 -6.61
C ALA A 82 4.39 9.05 -7.13
N ARG A 83 4.49 7.74 -6.94
CA ARG A 83 5.57 6.89 -7.44
C ARG A 83 5.35 6.36 -8.86
N GLY A 84 4.18 6.60 -9.47
CA GLY A 84 3.88 6.20 -10.85
C GLY A 84 2.73 5.21 -11.02
N LEU A 85 2.03 4.82 -9.95
CA LEU A 85 0.85 3.95 -10.07
C LEU A 85 -0.20 4.60 -10.97
N SER A 86 -0.48 3.95 -12.10
CA SER A 86 -1.38 4.46 -13.14
C SER A 86 -2.07 3.31 -13.88
N GLY A 87 -3.19 3.62 -14.55
CA GLY A 87 -3.94 2.68 -15.37
C GLY A 87 -4.76 1.64 -14.59
N VAL A 88 -5.02 1.87 -13.30
CA VAL A 88 -5.78 0.94 -12.44
C VAL A 88 -7.23 0.85 -12.92
N GLN A 89 -7.70 -0.37 -13.22
CA GLN A 89 -9.06 -0.66 -13.67
C GLN A 89 -9.88 -1.41 -12.61
N LEU A 90 -9.23 -2.26 -11.82
CA LEU A 90 -9.87 -3.01 -10.74
C LEU A 90 -8.96 -3.02 -9.51
N VAL A 91 -9.53 -2.65 -8.36
CA VAL A 91 -8.91 -2.82 -7.05
C VAL A 91 -9.62 -3.93 -6.30
N VAL A 92 -8.89 -4.87 -5.73
CA VAL A 92 -9.45 -5.93 -4.89
C VAL A 92 -8.96 -5.72 -3.46
N SER A 93 -9.88 -5.56 -2.51
CA SER A 93 -9.56 -5.48 -1.09
C SER A 93 -10.69 -6.07 -0.24
N ASP A 94 -10.51 -6.11 1.08
CA ASP A 94 -11.64 -6.27 1.99
C ASP A 94 -12.56 -5.05 1.99
N ALA A 95 -13.77 -5.22 2.53
CA ALA A 95 -14.80 -4.19 2.61
C ALA A 95 -14.61 -3.22 3.79
N HIS A 96 -13.39 -3.02 4.30
CA HIS A 96 -13.15 -2.08 5.37
C HIS A 96 -13.45 -0.64 4.88
N ALA A 97 -14.42 0.04 5.51
CA ALA A 97 -14.94 1.33 5.05
C ALA A 97 -13.83 2.36 4.77
N GLY A 98 -12.88 2.54 5.70
CA GLY A 98 -11.77 3.48 5.51
C GLY A 98 -10.79 3.12 4.38
N LEU A 99 -10.76 1.85 3.94
CA LEU A 99 -9.98 1.43 2.77
C LEU A 99 -10.74 1.70 1.49
N VAL A 100 -12.03 1.36 1.45
CA VAL A 100 -12.94 1.66 0.33
C VAL A 100 -12.99 3.16 0.05
N ASP A 101 -13.14 3.99 1.09
CA ASP A 101 -13.14 5.45 0.96
C ASP A 101 -11.82 5.98 0.39
N ALA A 102 -10.68 5.44 0.84
CA ALA A 102 -9.36 5.84 0.37
C ALA A 102 -9.12 5.43 -1.08
N ILE A 103 -9.58 4.24 -1.49
CA ILE A 103 -9.52 3.76 -2.88
C ILE A 103 -10.32 4.69 -3.78
N GLY A 104 -11.58 4.97 -3.43
CA GLY A 104 -12.45 5.85 -4.22
C GLY A 104 -11.90 7.29 -4.35
N ALA A 105 -11.20 7.77 -3.32
CA ALA A 105 -10.60 9.10 -3.34
C ALA A 105 -9.31 9.20 -4.17
N VAL A 106 -8.54 8.12 -4.30
CA VAL A 106 -7.20 8.14 -4.93
C VAL A 106 -7.16 7.53 -6.32
N LEU A 107 -8.02 6.55 -6.59
CA LEU A 107 -8.06 5.80 -7.84
C LEU A 107 -9.44 5.97 -8.52
N PRO A 108 -9.82 7.21 -8.90
CA PRO A 108 -11.11 7.45 -9.50
C PRO A 108 -11.25 6.68 -10.82
N GLY A 109 -12.40 6.01 -11.01
CA GLY A 109 -12.69 5.24 -12.22
C GLY A 109 -12.25 3.78 -12.17
N ALA A 110 -11.49 3.36 -11.15
CA ALA A 110 -11.28 1.94 -10.88
C ALA A 110 -12.55 1.31 -10.32
N SER A 111 -12.87 0.10 -10.78
CA SER A 111 -13.86 -0.77 -10.12
C SER A 111 -13.28 -1.32 -8.81
N TRP A 112 -14.14 -1.72 -7.90
CA TRP A 112 -13.79 -2.38 -6.63
C TRP A 112 -14.71 -3.56 -6.38
#